data_AF-A0A2V5ZPH9-F1
#
_entry.id   AF-A0A2V5ZPH9-F1
#
_cell.length_a   1.000
_cell.length_b   1.000
_cell.length_c   1.000
_cell.angle_alpha   90.00
_cell.angle_beta   90.00
_cell.angle_gamma   90.00
#
_symmetry.space_group_name_H-M   'P 1'
#
loop_
_entity.id
_entity.type
_entity.pdbx_description
1 polymer ?
#
loop_
_entity_poly.entity_id
_entity_poly.type
_entity_poly.pdbx_seq_one_letter_code
_entity_poly.pdbx_strand_id
1 'polypeptide(L)'
;MILSASRQFYGMRLRLLSLAGLILLPHAGSIAATAGSLTFAGVAFSPGSTVKSNVPLSAQEKSLATQGGNVVPSNAVAVLATPLNFDPQKTWPVLVVCSTSDSKRQNRDDLVDFYGR
;
A
#
# COMPACT_ATOMS: atom_id res chain seq x y z
N MET A 1 12.37 -68.67 25.33
CA MET A 1 11.70 -67.46 25.85
C MET A 1 12.36 -66.20 25.25
N ILE A 2 12.33 -66.02 23.91
CA ILE A 2 13.06 -64.95 23.18
C ILE A 2 12.17 -64.24 22.12
N LEU A 3 10.93 -64.67 21.91
CA LEU A 3 10.07 -64.12 20.84
C LEU A 3 9.34 -62.81 21.18
N SER A 4 9.41 -62.32 22.42
CA SER A 4 8.59 -61.18 22.87
C SER A 4 9.25 -59.81 22.68
N ALA A 5 10.58 -59.74 22.57
CA ALA A 5 11.30 -58.47 22.47
C ALA A 5 11.26 -57.86 21.05
N SER A 6 11.23 -58.70 20.00
CA SER A 6 11.32 -58.24 18.61
C SER A 6 10.09 -57.47 18.11
N ARG A 7 8.90 -57.78 18.66
CA ARG A 7 7.65 -57.06 18.34
C ARG A 7 7.59 -55.65 18.94
N GLN A 8 8.30 -55.40 20.04
CA GLN A 8 8.25 -54.12 20.75
C GLN A 8 9.10 -53.03 20.06
N PHE A 9 10.23 -53.41 19.45
CA PHE A 9 11.10 -52.46 18.75
C PHE A 9 10.52 -51.97 17.42
N TYR A 10 9.72 -52.78 16.73
CA TYR A 10 9.15 -52.42 15.43
C TYR A 10 8.01 -51.40 15.56
N GLY A 11 7.14 -51.56 16.56
CA GLY A 11 6.01 -50.64 16.81
C GLY A 11 6.43 -49.26 17.29
N MET A 12 7.52 -49.16 18.04
CA MET A 12 8.02 -47.88 18.56
C MET A 12 8.68 -47.03 17.46
N ARG A 13 9.39 -47.66 16.52
CA ARG A 13 9.99 -46.97 15.36
C ARG A 13 8.94 -46.43 14.39
N LEU A 14 7.84 -47.15 14.20
CA LEU A 14 6.74 -46.73 13.33
C LEU A 14 5.96 -45.53 13.91
N ARG A 15 5.78 -45.47 15.25
CA ARG A 15 5.14 -44.33 15.94
C ARG A 15 5.99 -43.05 15.93
N LEU A 16 7.32 -43.17 16.10
CA LEU A 16 8.24 -42.03 16.06
C LEU A 16 8.32 -41.38 14.65
N LEU A 17 8.27 -42.19 13.59
CA LEU A 17 8.20 -41.68 12.21
C LEU A 17 6.88 -40.98 11.89
N SER A 18 5.76 -41.45 12.47
CA SER A 18 4.43 -40.85 12.28
C SER A 18 4.28 -39.49 12.99
N LEU A 19 4.91 -39.31 14.16
CA LEU A 19 4.95 -38.02 14.87
C LEU A 19 5.88 -37.00 14.20
N ALA A 20 7.02 -37.43 13.64
CA ALA A 20 7.92 -36.54 12.91
C ALA A 20 7.28 -35.99 11.61
N GLY A 21 6.46 -36.79 10.92
CA GLY A 21 5.70 -36.34 9.76
C GLY A 21 4.62 -35.31 10.09
N LEU A 22 4.01 -35.39 11.28
CA LEU A 22 2.92 -34.49 11.68
C LEU A 22 3.41 -33.09 12.09
N ILE A 23 4.66 -32.96 12.56
CA ILE A 23 5.22 -31.68 13.03
C ILE A 23 5.84 -30.86 11.87
N LEU A 24 6.15 -31.50 10.74
CA LEU A 24 6.74 -30.83 9.58
C LEU A 24 5.72 -30.26 8.57
N LEU A 25 4.41 -30.44 8.78
CA LEU A 25 3.39 -30.15 7.77
C LEU A 25 2.58 -28.83 7.85
N PRO A 26 2.83 -27.84 8.74
CA PRO A 26 2.19 -26.53 8.57
C PRO A 26 3.22 -25.40 8.40
N HIS A 27 4.10 -25.48 7.41
CA HIS A 27 4.95 -24.32 7.03
C HIS A 27 4.80 -23.87 5.56
N ALA A 28 3.96 -24.52 4.77
CA ALA A 28 3.79 -24.21 3.33
C ALA A 28 2.46 -23.51 3.00
N GLY A 29 1.88 -22.81 3.98
CA GLY A 29 0.59 -22.13 3.84
C GLY A 29 0.69 -20.61 3.85
N SER A 30 1.74 -20.01 3.27
CA SER A 30 1.65 -18.59 2.90
C SER A 30 0.68 -18.50 1.73
N ILE A 31 -0.59 -18.24 2.02
CA ILE A 31 -1.52 -17.68 1.05
C ILE A 31 -0.89 -16.34 0.65
N ALA A 32 -0.15 -16.33 -0.47
CA ALA A 32 0.17 -15.09 -1.14
C ALA A 32 -1.18 -14.49 -1.51
N ALA A 33 -1.65 -13.53 -0.69
CA ALA A 33 -2.75 -12.68 -1.09
C ALA A 33 -2.36 -12.11 -2.45
N THR A 34 -3.14 -12.42 -3.47
CA THR A 34 -3.07 -11.76 -4.77
C THR A 34 -3.43 -10.30 -4.49
N ALA A 35 -2.42 -9.51 -4.11
CA ALA A 35 -2.55 -8.08 -4.02
C ALA A 35 -2.92 -7.61 -5.43
N GLY A 36 -4.16 -7.17 -5.60
CA GLY A 36 -4.57 -6.48 -6.82
C GLY A 36 -3.55 -5.39 -7.12
N SER A 37 -3.21 -5.20 -8.39
CA SER A 37 -2.25 -4.17 -8.81
C SER A 37 -2.67 -2.83 -8.20
N LEU A 38 -1.79 -2.22 -7.40
CA LEU A 38 -2.08 -0.92 -6.79
C LEU A 38 -2.05 0.11 -7.89
N THR A 39 -3.07 0.97 -7.95
CA THR A 39 -3.14 2.03 -8.94
C THR A 39 -3.35 3.38 -8.28
N PHE A 40 -2.70 4.40 -8.85
CA PHE A 40 -2.87 5.79 -8.49
C PHE A 40 -3.26 6.55 -9.77
N ALA A 41 -4.49 7.06 -9.79
CA ALA A 41 -5.10 7.68 -10.97
C ALA A 41 -4.92 6.85 -12.26
N GLY A 42 -5.12 5.52 -12.15
CA GLY A 42 -4.99 4.57 -13.26
C GLY A 42 -3.56 4.13 -13.57
N VAL A 43 -2.53 4.68 -12.90
CA VAL A 43 -1.14 4.28 -13.07
C VAL A 43 -0.77 3.25 -12.02
N ALA A 44 -0.26 2.08 -12.44
CA ALA A 44 0.19 1.05 -11.53
C ALA A 44 1.41 1.51 -10.72
N PHE A 45 1.49 1.13 -9.44
CA PHE A 45 2.63 1.42 -8.58
C PHE A 45 2.90 0.29 -7.57
N SER A 46 4.06 0.36 -6.92
CA SER A 46 4.49 -0.58 -5.89
C SER A 46 4.82 0.17 -4.59
N PRO A 47 4.68 -0.45 -3.41
CA PRO A 47 5.21 0.11 -2.17
C PRO A 47 6.67 0.58 -2.30
N GLY A 48 7.01 1.70 -1.69
CA GLY A 48 8.35 2.30 -1.78
C GLY A 48 8.59 3.13 -3.03
N SER A 49 7.59 3.27 -3.92
CA SER A 49 7.73 4.04 -5.15
C SER A 49 7.14 5.44 -5.04
N THR A 50 7.60 6.31 -5.95
CA THR A 50 6.92 7.56 -6.29
C THR A 50 6.29 7.42 -7.66
N VAL A 51 4.98 7.58 -7.74
CA VAL A 51 4.20 7.53 -8.98
C VAL A 51 3.63 8.91 -9.28
N LYS A 52 3.63 9.26 -10.57
CA LYS A 52 3.05 10.51 -11.08
C LYS A 52 1.98 10.19 -12.12
N SER A 53 0.92 10.97 -12.13
CA SER A 53 -0.18 10.84 -13.09
C SER A 53 -0.64 12.20 -13.57
N ASN A 54 -0.91 12.30 -14.87
CA ASN A 54 -1.57 13.47 -15.44
C ASN A 54 -3.08 13.39 -15.17
N VAL A 55 -3.62 14.44 -14.57
CA VAL A 55 -5.04 14.56 -14.26
C VAL A 55 -5.65 15.60 -15.20
N PRO A 56 -6.66 15.22 -16.00
CA PRO A 56 -7.31 16.16 -16.89
C PRO A 56 -7.98 17.27 -16.08
N LEU A 57 -7.83 18.50 -16.56
CA LEU A 57 -8.47 19.68 -15.98
C LEU A 57 -9.69 20.08 -16.79
N SER A 58 -10.78 20.38 -16.09
CA SER A 58 -11.97 21.02 -16.64
C SER A 58 -11.67 22.44 -17.14
N ALA A 59 -12.57 23.00 -17.94
CA ALA A 59 -12.45 24.38 -18.43
C ALA A 59 -12.40 25.40 -17.27
N GLN A 60 -13.19 25.16 -16.22
CA GLN A 60 -13.21 26.02 -15.03
C GLN A 60 -11.87 25.96 -14.28
N GLU A 61 -11.32 24.77 -14.03
CA GLU A 61 -10.04 24.63 -13.34
C GLU A 61 -8.89 25.22 -14.15
N LYS A 62 -8.89 25.07 -15.48
CA LYS A 62 -7.93 25.75 -16.36
C LYS A 62 -8.04 27.27 -16.24
N SER A 63 -9.27 27.80 -16.21
CA SER A 63 -9.49 29.24 -16.02
C SER A 63 -8.93 29.73 -14.67
N LEU A 64 -9.17 29.00 -13.58
CA LEU A 64 -8.61 29.31 -12.27
C LEU A 64 -7.07 29.25 -12.27
N ALA A 65 -6.49 28.21 -12.86
CA ALA A 65 -5.04 28.04 -12.92
C ALA A 65 -4.32 29.13 -13.72
N THR A 66 -5.02 29.83 -14.61
CA THR A 66 -4.47 30.93 -15.42
C THR A 66 -4.55 32.31 -14.74
N GLN A 67 -5.23 32.40 -13.60
CA GLN A 67 -5.31 33.65 -12.86
C GLN A 67 -3.92 34.14 -12.47
N GLY A 68 -3.75 35.47 -12.42
CA GLY A 68 -2.46 36.09 -12.11
C GLY A 68 -1.44 36.05 -13.25
N GLY A 69 -1.86 35.76 -14.49
CA GLY A 69 -0.98 35.76 -15.67
C GLY A 69 -0.21 34.45 -15.88
N ASN A 70 -0.65 33.37 -15.23
CA ASN A 70 -0.05 32.04 -15.37
C ASN A 70 -0.39 31.43 -16.74
N VAL A 71 0.55 30.66 -17.30
CA VAL A 71 0.34 29.92 -18.56
C VAL A 71 -0.72 28.83 -18.34
N VAL A 72 -1.61 28.64 -19.32
CA VAL A 72 -2.65 27.60 -19.27
C VAL A 72 -2.03 26.21 -19.17
N PRO A 73 -2.24 25.45 -18.08
CA PRO A 73 -1.74 24.08 -17.99
C PRO A 73 -2.57 23.14 -18.86
N SER A 74 -1.91 22.21 -19.54
CA SER A 74 -2.60 21.16 -20.31
C SER A 74 -3.36 20.19 -19.40
N ASN A 75 -2.71 19.79 -18.30
CA ASN A 75 -3.21 18.89 -17.25
C ASN A 75 -2.65 19.31 -15.88
N ALA A 76 -3.27 18.85 -14.81
CA ALA A 76 -2.66 18.82 -13.49
C ALA A 76 -1.75 17.60 -13.34
N VAL A 77 -0.83 17.65 -12.39
CA VAL A 77 0.05 16.52 -12.05
C VAL A 77 -0.24 16.11 -10.62
N ALA A 78 -0.71 14.88 -10.43
CA ALA A 78 -0.83 14.28 -9.12
C ALA A 78 0.37 13.37 -8.86
N VAL A 79 0.90 13.41 -7.65
CA VAL A 79 2.08 12.62 -7.23
C VAL A 79 1.75 11.89 -5.95
N LEU A 80 2.02 10.59 -5.91
CA LEU A 80 1.93 9.76 -4.72
C LEU A 80 3.31 9.15 -4.47
N ALA A 81 3.84 9.36 -3.26
CA ALA A 81 5.03 8.68 -2.78
C ALA A 81 4.62 7.77 -1.61
N THR A 82 5.05 6.51 -1.66
CA THR A 82 4.74 5.52 -0.62
C THR A 82 6.02 4.99 0.02
N PRO A 83 6.02 4.69 1.33
CA PRO A 83 7.16 4.05 1.98
C PRO A 83 7.28 2.58 1.56
N LEU A 84 8.47 1.99 1.75
CA LEU A 84 8.76 0.60 1.36
C LEU A 84 7.80 -0.42 1.97
N ASN A 85 7.33 -0.17 3.19
CA ASN A 85 6.40 -1.02 3.92
C ASN A 85 4.92 -0.59 3.75
N PHE A 86 4.61 0.19 2.71
CA PHE A 86 3.25 0.61 2.42
C PHE A 86 2.33 -0.60 2.24
N ASP A 87 1.23 -0.58 2.99
CA ASP A 87 0.20 -1.61 3.00
C ASP A 87 -1.16 -0.92 2.89
N PRO A 88 -1.91 -1.11 1.79
CA PRO A 88 -3.17 -0.43 1.55
C PRO A 88 -4.28 -0.85 2.52
N GLN A 89 -4.11 -1.96 3.25
CA GLN A 89 -5.06 -2.41 4.26
C GLN A 89 -4.89 -1.70 5.61
N LYS A 90 -3.84 -0.88 5.76
CA LYS A 90 -3.54 -0.13 6.99
C LYS A 90 -3.89 1.34 6.83
N THR A 91 -4.17 1.99 7.96
CA THR A 91 -4.28 3.45 8.03
C THR A 91 -2.88 4.07 7.96
N TRP A 92 -2.73 5.10 7.13
CA TRP A 92 -1.49 5.85 6.97
C TRP A 92 -1.74 7.34 7.22
N PRO A 93 -0.80 8.06 7.86
CA PRO A 93 -0.82 9.52 7.84
C PRO A 93 -0.56 9.99 6.41
N VAL A 94 -1.39 10.91 5.93
CA VAL A 94 -1.26 11.51 4.59
C VAL A 94 -0.76 12.93 4.74
N LEU A 95 0.38 13.23 4.12
CA LEU A 95 0.87 14.60 4.00
C LEU A 95 0.39 15.18 2.67
N VAL A 96 -0.40 16.24 2.73
CA VAL A 96 -0.81 17.02 1.56
C VAL A 96 -0.02 18.32 1.56
N VAL A 97 0.87 18.49 0.59
CA VAL A 97 1.67 19.71 0.44
C VAL A 97 0.86 20.71 -0.37
N CYS A 98 0.59 21.87 0.22
CA CYS A 98 -0.06 22.98 -0.44
C CYS A 98 0.97 24.09 -0.73
N SER A 99 0.85 24.69 -1.91
CA SER A 99 1.60 25.90 -2.27
C SER A 99 0.59 26.97 -2.67
N THR A 100 0.73 28.17 -2.12
CA THR A 100 -0.16 29.29 -2.38
C THR A 100 0.62 30.59 -2.47
N SER A 101 0.15 31.50 -3.32
CA SER A 101 0.67 32.86 -3.42
C SER A 101 0.15 33.77 -2.30
N ASP A 102 -0.82 33.30 -1.50
CA ASP A 102 -1.32 34.03 -0.33
C ASP A 102 -0.32 33.91 0.83
N SER A 103 0.55 34.90 0.96
CA SER A 103 1.57 34.96 2.02
C SER A 103 0.99 35.03 3.43
N LYS A 104 -0.30 35.30 3.59
CA LYS A 104 -0.98 35.37 4.88
C LYS A 104 -1.54 34.03 5.34
N ARG A 105 -1.56 33.01 4.47
CA ARG A 105 -2.20 31.72 4.73
C ARG A 105 -1.32 30.58 4.26
N GLN A 106 -0.33 30.26 5.10
CA GLN A 106 0.65 29.22 4.78
C GLN A 106 0.19 27.83 5.25
N ASN A 107 -0.76 27.76 6.19
CA ASN A 107 -1.33 26.48 6.61
C ASN A 107 -2.61 26.17 5.82
N ARG A 108 -2.81 24.88 5.51
CA ARG A 108 -3.99 24.40 4.80
C ARG A 108 -5.28 24.66 5.58
N ASP A 109 -5.23 24.57 6.90
CA ASP A 109 -6.43 24.75 7.74
C ASP A 109 -6.90 26.21 7.77
N ASP A 110 -5.99 27.18 7.57
CA ASP A 110 -6.34 28.61 7.44
C ASP A 110 -7.26 28.88 6.22
N LEU A 111 -7.22 28.00 5.21
CA LEU A 111 -8.07 28.10 4.03
C LEU A 111 -9.49 27.61 4.29
N VAL A 112 -9.66 26.62 5.18
CA VAL A 112 -10.98 26.02 5.50
C VAL A 112 -11.87 27.06 6.18
N ASP A 113 -11.32 27.79 7.15
CA ASP A 113 -12.07 28.81 7.90
C ASP A 113 -12.50 30.01 7.04
N PHE A 114 -11.76 30.30 5.97
CA PHE A 114 -12.04 31.45 5.11
C PHE A 114 -13.03 31.16 3.99
N TYR A 115 -12.86 30.04 3.29
CA TYR A 115 -13.74 29.66 2.17
C TYR A 115 -14.97 28.86 2.60
N GLY A 116 -15.02 28.39 3.84
CA GLY A 116 -16.17 27.71 4.43
C GLY A 116 -17.32 28.64 4.88
N ARG A 117 -17.23 29.95 4.60
CA ARG A 117 -18.27 30.94 4.90
C ARG A 117 -18.96 31.43 3.64
#